data_AF-R7LB30-F1
#
_entry.id   AF-R7LB30-F1
#
_cell.length_a   1.000
_cell.length_b   1.000
_cell.length_c   1.000
_cell.angle_alpha   90.00
_cell.angle_beta   90.00
_cell.angle_gamma   90.00
#
_symmetry.space_group_name_H-M   'P 1'
#
loop_
_entity.id
_entity.type
_entity.pdbx_description
1 polymer ?
#
loop_
_entity_poly.entity_id
_entity_poly.type
_entity_poly.pdbx_seq_one_letter_code
_entity_poly.pdbx_strand_id
1 'polypeptide(L)' 'MQGVSYTTGVPACIGARMFMLGLWKKPGVWNVEEFDPDPFMEELNKQGLPWHEIFDGDLEL' A
#
# COMPACT_ATOMS: atom_id res chain seq x y z
N MET A 1 -10.33 -13.40 15.38
CA MET A 1 -10.38 -12.78 14.04
C MET A 1 -9.59 -11.47 14.11
N GLN A 2 -8.37 -11.43 13.56
CA GLN A 2 -7.40 -10.32 13.77
C GLN A 2 -6.86 -9.72 12.45
N GLY A 3 -7.20 -10.33 11.30
CA GLY A 3 -6.75 -9.88 9.98
C GLY A 3 -7.15 -8.44 9.63
N VAL A 4 -8.35 -7.99 10.02
CA VAL A 4 -8.85 -6.63 9.72
C VAL A 4 -7.92 -5.55 10.30
N SER A 5 -7.52 -5.71 11.56
CA SER A 5 -6.61 -4.75 12.21
C SER A 5 -5.21 -4.82 11.60
N TYR A 6 -4.74 -6.00 11.19
CA TYR A 6 -3.44 -6.18 10.56
C TYR A 6 -3.38 -5.56 9.16
N THR A 7 -4.35 -5.86 8.30
CA THR A 7 -4.44 -5.32 6.93
C THR A 7 -4.72 -3.83 6.89
N THR A 8 -5.18 -3.22 8.00
CA THR A 8 -5.34 -1.77 8.12
C THR A 8 -4.10 -1.12 8.73
N GLY A 9 -3.54 -1.72 9.78
CA GLY A 9 -2.43 -1.14 10.54
C GLY A 9 -1.11 -1.12 9.77
N VAL A 10 -0.83 -2.16 8.98
CA VAL A 10 0.40 -2.24 8.18
C VAL A 10 0.43 -1.12 7.12
N PRO A 11 -0.60 -0.94 6.25
CA PRO A 11 -0.63 0.19 5.31
C PRO A 11 -0.55 1.57 5.98
N ALA A 12 -1.18 1.76 7.15
CA ALA A 12 -1.09 3.02 7.88
C ALA A 12 0.35 3.35 8.31
N CYS A 13 1.10 2.35 8.78
CA CYS A 13 2.50 2.51 9.14
C CYS A 13 3.38 2.79 7.92
N ILE A 14 3.15 2.08 6.81
CA ILE A 14 3.88 2.30 5.56
C ILE A 14 3.64 3.72 5.02
N GLY A 15 2.39 4.20 5.02
CA GLY A 15 2.07 5.57 4.61
C GLY A 15 2.77 6.63 5.46
N ALA A 16 2.84 6.43 6.78
CA ALA A 16 3.61 7.29 7.67
C ALA A 16 5.11 7.26 7.33
N ARG A 17 5.66 6.07 7.00
CA ARG A 17 7.06 5.93 6.54
C ARG A 17 7.31 6.67 5.23
N MET A 18 6.42 6.56 4.24
CA MET A 18 6.54 7.28 2.97
C MET A 18 6.61 8.80 3.17
N PHE A 19 5.80 9.33 4.11
CA PHE A 19 5.85 10.73 4.49
C PHE A 19 7.17 11.12 5.17
N MET A 20 7.64 10.32 6.14
CA MET A 20 8.88 10.59 6.87
C MET A 20 10.14 10.53 6.00
N LEU A 21 10.15 9.65 4.98
CA LEU A 21 11.21 9.57 3.98
C LEU A 21 11.14 10.70 2.92
N GLY A 22 10.06 11.49 2.91
CA GLY A 22 9.86 12.57 1.95
C GLY A 22 9.32 12.10 0.59
N LEU A 23 9.07 10.81 0.40
CA LEU A 23 8.56 10.24 -0.86
C LEU A 23 7.13 10.72 -1.14
N TRP A 24 6.30 10.81 -0.10
CA TRP A 24 4.91 11.30 -0.18
C TRP A 24 4.76 12.67 0.49
N LYS A 25 5.71 13.59 0.25
CA LYS A 25 5.71 14.93 0.87
C LYS A 25 5.41 16.02 -0.15
N LYS A 26 4.17 16.50 -0.15
CA LYS A 26 3.68 17.58 -1.03
C LYS A 26 2.71 18.50 -0.27
N PRO A 27 2.75 19.83 -0.46
CA PRO A 27 1.77 20.72 0.15
C PRO A 27 0.34 20.42 -0.33
N GLY A 28 -0.63 20.41 0.58
CA GLY A 28 -2.04 20.12 0.26
C GLY A 28 -2.57 18.87 0.96
N VAL A 29 -3.77 18.45 0.55
CA VAL A 29 -4.41 17.19 0.96
C VAL A 29 -4.41 16.28 -0.26
N TRP A 30 -3.97 15.04 -0.09
CA TRP A 30 -3.72 14.10 -1.17
C TRP A 30 -4.24 12.72 -0.79
N ASN A 31 -4.81 12.02 -1.76
CA ASN A 31 -5.15 10.61 -1.68
C ASN A 31 -3.95 9.74 -2.09
N VAL A 32 -4.01 8.45 -1.77
CA VAL A 32 -2.90 7.50 -1.97
C VAL A 32 -2.57 7.29 -3.46
N GLU A 33 -3.58 7.30 -4.32
CA GLU A 33 -3.46 7.14 -5.78
C GLU A 33 -2.81 8.36 -6.48
N GLU A 34 -2.62 9.47 -5.76
CA GLU A 34 -1.97 10.67 -6.29
C GLU A 34 -0.45 10.66 -6.13
N PHE A 35 0.10 9.63 -5.48
CA PHE A 35 1.54 9.43 -5.31
C PHE A 35 2.06 8.26 -6.15
N ASP A 36 3.38 8.21 -6.33
CA ASP A 36 4.06 7.04 -6.89
C ASP A 36 3.81 5.80 -6.00
N PRO A 37 3.16 4.75 -6.52
CA PRO A 37 2.81 3.56 -5.74
C PRO A 37 4.00 2.62 -5.54
N ASP A 38 5.04 2.68 -6.37
CA ASP A 38 6.14 1.70 -6.38
C ASP A 38 6.80 1.49 -5.00
N PRO A 39 7.25 2.54 -4.27
CA PRO A 39 7.88 2.34 -2.97
C PRO A 39 6.91 1.83 -1.90
N PHE A 40 5.61 2.08 -2.06
CA PHE A 40 4.58 1.59 -1.14
C PHE A 40 4.31 0.09 -1.38
N MET A 41 4.18 -0.32 -2.64
CA MET A 41 3.94 -1.70 -3.05
C MET A 41 5.14 -2.60 -2.73
N GLU A 42 6.37 -2.07 -2.81
CA GLU A 42 7.57 -2.79 -2.37
C GLU A 42 7.56 -3.03 -0.85
N GLU A 43 7.16 -2.03 -0.06
CA GLU A 43 7.11 -2.13 1.40
C GLU A 43 6.00 -3.06 1.88
N LEU A 44 4.85 -3.11 1.20
CA LEU A 44 3.77 -4.08 1.50
C LEU A 44 4.29 -5.52 1.49
N ASN A 45 5.04 -5.89 0.44
CA ASN A 45 5.65 -7.22 0.33
C ASN A 45 6.61 -7.51 1.50
N LYS A 46 7.41 -6.52 1.92
CA LYS A 46 8.36 -6.66 3.04
C LYS A 46 7.68 -6.77 4.41
N GLN A 47 6.58 -6.05 4.60
CA GLN A 47 5.89 -5.94 5.89
C GLN A 47 4.80 -7.01 6.10
N GLY A 48 4.77 -8.04 5.26
CA GLY A 48 3.91 -9.21 5.44
C GLY A 48 2.55 -9.13 4.75
N LEU A 49 2.38 -8.19 3.80
CA LEU A 49 1.22 -8.10 2.92
C LEU A 49 1.65 -8.33 1.46
N PRO A 50 2.04 -9.57 1.09
CA PRO A 50 2.36 -9.87 -0.30
C PRO A 50 1.13 -9.69 -1.19
N TRP A 51 1.34 -9.13 -2.38
CA TRP A 51 0.30 -8.93 -3.38
C TRP A 51 0.61 -9.72 -4.66
N HIS A 52 -0.44 -10.00 -5.43
CA HIS A 52 -0.37 -10.76 -6.67
C HIS A 52 -1.29 -10.13 -7.70
N GLU A 53 -0.82 -10.09 -8.95
CA GLU A 53 -1.61 -9.69 -10.10
C GLU A 53 -1.93 -10.92 -10.95
N ILE A 54 -3.18 -10.99 -11.41
CA ILE A 54 -3.65 -12.01 -12.34
C ILE A 54 -4.08 -11.28 -13.61
N PHE A 55 -3.39 -11.57 -14.71
CA PHE A 55 -3.75 -11.07 -16.03
C PHE A 55 -4.61 -12.11 -16.74
N ASP A 56 -5.65 -11.66 -17.44
CA ASP A 56 -6.55 -12.51 -18.22
C ASP A 56 -7.19 -13.68 -17.44
N GLY A 57 -7.43 -13.48 -16.14
CA GLY A 57 -8.11 -14.46 -15.31
C GLY A 57 -9.56 -14.65 -15.76
N ASP A 58 -9.99 -15.90 -15.95
CA ASP A 58 -11.39 -16.22 -16.22
C ASP A 58 -12.23 -15.92 -14.97
N LEU A 59 -13.13 -14.94 -15.08
CA LEU A 59 -13.97 -14.45 -13.99
C LEU A 59 -15.34 -15.16 -13.93
N GLU A 60 -15.67 -16.01 -14.91
CA GLU A 60 -17.01 -16.60 -15.08
C GLU A 60 -17.09 -18.08 -14.65
N LEU A 61 -16.18 -18.54 -13.78
CA LEU A 61 -16.16 -19.94 -13.31
C LEU A 61 -17.26 -20.26 -12.27
#